data_AF-A0A917M4E9-F1
#
_entry.id   AF-A0A917M4E9-F1
#
_cell.length_a   1.000
_cell.length_b   1.000
_cell.length_c   1.000
_cell.angle_alpha   90.00
_cell.angle_beta   90.00
_cell.angle_gamma   90.00
#
_symmetry.space_group_name_H-M   'P 1'
#
loop_
_entity.id
_entity.type
_entity.pdbx_description
1 polymer ?
#
loop_
_entity_poly.entity_id
_entity_poly.type
_entity_poly.pdbx_seq_one_letter_code
_entity_poly.pdbx_strand_id
1 'polypeptide(L)'
;MEQYKFDTGISKTIVQAIVEGYRDYIEHRMDRHNKMKISSAFAWTKGNFIESKIADICSDLNFSYKKAKAGLTWDYLQFIQGDTKKLFLIKNAAYFNENSFSQAILPNKGNNKIRRTYLHELSKINKKLEFSTNHQQVENPSRQSIQLSFKISEDLVQDDLNHFQELYNEFHILTYEIDDAFQISKIMHYLPNPGDNIAYRIDNLSKYISGAELTDNEKEIIAPDTNNNLIDPAEYDIGIFQDDQEEKN
;
A
#
# COMPACT_ATOMS: atom_id res chain seq x y z
N MET A 1 17.42 -13.33 7.31
CA MET A 1 16.01 -12.92 7.14
C MET A 1 15.01 -14.07 6.96
N GLU A 2 15.45 -15.30 6.59
CA GLU A 2 14.57 -16.46 6.38
C GLU A 2 13.60 -16.78 7.53
N GLN A 3 14.02 -16.58 8.79
CA GLN A 3 13.21 -16.86 9.98
C GLN A 3 11.90 -16.03 10.07
N TYR A 4 11.81 -14.93 9.33
CA TYR A 4 10.66 -14.04 9.33
C TYR A 4 9.67 -14.32 8.19
N LYS A 5 9.94 -15.33 7.34
CA LYS A 5 9.02 -15.74 6.27
C LYS A 5 7.71 -16.27 6.83
N PHE A 6 6.63 -16.05 6.09
CA PHE A 6 5.40 -16.78 6.33
C PHE A 6 5.54 -18.23 5.90
N ASP A 7 4.71 -19.10 6.47
CA ASP A 7 4.61 -20.47 5.99
C ASP A 7 4.26 -20.49 4.48
N THR A 8 4.71 -21.52 3.78
CA THR A 8 4.51 -21.64 2.34
C THR A 8 3.02 -21.78 1.98
N GLY A 9 2.24 -22.50 2.78
CA GLY A 9 0.79 -22.64 2.58
C GLY A 9 0.10 -21.29 2.72
N ILE A 10 0.37 -20.58 3.81
CA ILE A 10 -0.17 -19.23 4.06
C ILE A 10 0.21 -18.28 2.92
N SER A 11 1.48 -18.28 2.52
CA SER A 11 1.99 -17.42 1.45
C SER A 11 1.26 -17.64 0.12
N LYS A 12 0.99 -18.90 -0.24
CA LYS A 12 0.22 -19.24 -1.45
C LYS A 12 -1.21 -18.73 -1.36
N THR A 13 -1.87 -18.95 -0.23
CA THR A 13 -3.27 -18.52 -0.03
C THR A 13 -3.39 -16.99 -0.07
N ILE A 14 -2.45 -16.26 0.55
CA ILE A 14 -2.42 -14.79 0.48
C ILE A 14 -2.23 -14.32 -0.96
N VAL A 15 -1.27 -14.89 -1.71
CA VAL A 15 -1.04 -14.51 -3.11
C VAL A 15 -2.28 -14.76 -3.96
N GLN A 16 -2.92 -15.92 -3.80
CA GLN A 16 -4.14 -16.25 -4.51
C GLN A 16 -5.26 -15.23 -4.21
N ALA A 17 -5.46 -14.88 -2.95
CA ALA A 17 -6.44 -13.87 -2.55
C ALA A 17 -6.11 -12.46 -3.06
N ILE A 18 -4.83 -12.09 -3.18
CA ILE A 18 -4.43 -10.83 -3.83
C ILE A 18 -4.87 -10.82 -5.30
N VAL A 19 -4.61 -11.92 -6.03
CA VAL A 19 -4.98 -12.02 -7.45
C VAL A 19 -6.50 -12.02 -7.61
N GLU A 20 -7.22 -12.81 -6.81
CA GLU A 20 -8.69 -12.86 -6.86
C GLU A 20 -9.33 -11.53 -6.48
N GLY A 21 -8.84 -10.86 -5.43
CA GLY A 21 -9.33 -9.52 -5.07
C GLY A 21 -9.07 -8.50 -6.18
N TYR A 22 -7.94 -8.61 -6.89
CA TYR A 22 -7.70 -7.76 -8.07
C TYR A 22 -8.66 -8.08 -9.22
N ARG A 23 -9.03 -9.34 -9.44
CA ARG A 23 -10.05 -9.71 -10.44
C ARG A 23 -11.43 -9.14 -10.11
N ASP A 24 -11.87 -9.27 -8.86
CA ASP A 24 -13.12 -8.66 -8.41
C ASP A 24 -13.13 -7.16 -8.68
N TYR A 25 -12.02 -6.47 -8.39
CA TYR A 25 -11.87 -5.05 -8.71
C TYR A 25 -12.08 -4.76 -10.20
N ILE A 26 -11.53 -5.60 -11.09
CA ILE A 26 -11.64 -5.42 -12.54
C ILE A 26 -13.08 -5.57 -13.01
N GLU A 27 -13.77 -6.63 -12.57
CA GLU A 27 -15.18 -6.84 -12.90
C GLU A 27 -16.03 -5.63 -12.48
N HIS A 28 -15.82 -5.14 -11.27
CA HIS A 28 -16.49 -3.94 -10.78
C HIS A 28 -16.08 -2.67 -11.55
N ARG A 29 -14.80 -2.55 -11.93
CA ARG A 29 -14.31 -1.42 -12.73
C ARG A 29 -14.99 -1.37 -14.09
N MET A 30 -15.17 -2.53 -14.73
CA MET A 30 -15.92 -2.68 -15.99
C MET A 30 -17.39 -2.34 -15.82
N ASP A 31 -18.03 -2.85 -14.77
CA ASP A 31 -19.42 -2.52 -14.45
C ASP A 31 -19.64 -1.01 -14.30
N ARG A 32 -18.78 -0.34 -13.54
CA ARG A 32 -18.85 1.12 -13.34
C ARG A 32 -18.51 1.91 -14.59
N HIS A 33 -17.56 1.45 -15.39
CA HIS A 33 -17.27 2.07 -16.69
C HIS A 33 -18.50 2.05 -17.61
N ASN A 34 -19.21 0.92 -17.66
CA ASN A 34 -20.38 0.76 -18.52
C ASN A 34 -21.62 1.51 -18.02
N LYS A 35 -21.81 1.61 -16.70
CA LYS A 35 -23.04 2.17 -16.10
C LYS A 35 -22.94 3.65 -15.71
N MET A 36 -21.75 4.20 -15.54
CA MET A 36 -21.56 5.57 -15.07
C MET A 36 -20.96 6.46 -16.15
N LYS A 37 -21.37 7.74 -16.19
CA LYS A 37 -20.78 8.73 -17.10
C LYS A 37 -19.36 9.13 -16.71
N ILE A 38 -19.05 9.09 -15.41
CA ILE A 38 -17.72 9.34 -14.87
C ILE A 38 -17.47 8.28 -13.79
N SER A 39 -16.42 7.49 -13.96
CA SER A 39 -16.05 6.39 -13.04
C SER A 39 -14.57 6.42 -12.61
N SER A 40 -13.83 7.47 -12.98
CA SER A 40 -12.38 7.59 -12.75
C SER A 40 -11.97 7.46 -11.28
N ALA A 41 -12.78 8.00 -10.35
CA ALA A 41 -12.53 7.88 -8.91
C ALA A 41 -12.50 6.41 -8.42
N PHE A 42 -13.16 5.49 -9.12
CA PHE A 42 -13.16 4.08 -8.77
C PHE A 42 -11.77 3.44 -8.91
N ALA A 43 -10.87 4.04 -9.70
CA ALA A 43 -9.48 3.58 -9.86
C ALA A 43 -8.70 3.50 -8.55
N TRP A 44 -9.12 4.26 -7.51
CA TRP A 44 -8.49 4.29 -6.19
C TRP A 44 -8.96 3.20 -5.23
N THR A 45 -9.92 2.36 -5.64
CA THR A 45 -10.51 1.33 -4.78
C THR A 45 -9.82 -0.03 -4.87
N LYS A 46 -8.81 -0.20 -5.74
CA LYS A 46 -8.07 -1.46 -5.97
C LYS A 46 -7.65 -2.17 -4.68
N GLY A 47 -7.04 -1.41 -3.77
CA GLY A 47 -6.56 -1.93 -2.48
C GLY A 47 -7.70 -2.50 -1.63
N ASN A 48 -8.88 -1.89 -1.67
CA ASN A 48 -10.02 -2.31 -0.84
C ASN A 48 -10.54 -3.68 -1.27
N PHE A 49 -10.56 -4.00 -2.57
CA PHE A 49 -10.96 -5.32 -3.05
C PHE A 49 -9.96 -6.40 -2.64
N ILE A 50 -8.66 -6.11 -2.76
CA ILE A 50 -7.59 -7.01 -2.33
C ILE A 50 -7.69 -7.27 -0.81
N GLU A 51 -7.80 -6.21 -0.02
CA GLU A 51 -7.95 -6.33 1.44
C GLU A 51 -9.23 -7.08 1.82
N SER A 52 -10.35 -6.84 1.13
CA SER A 52 -11.61 -7.53 1.38
C SER A 52 -11.49 -9.03 1.10
N LYS A 53 -10.91 -9.44 -0.04
CA LYS A 53 -10.74 -10.86 -0.36
C LYS A 53 -9.88 -11.58 0.68
N ILE A 54 -8.88 -10.89 1.22
CA ILE A 54 -8.00 -11.45 2.24
C ILE A 54 -8.71 -11.54 3.59
N ALA A 55 -9.58 -10.58 3.91
CA ALA A 55 -10.44 -10.64 5.08
C ALA A 55 -11.41 -11.84 5.02
N ASP A 56 -11.92 -12.20 3.83
CA ASP A 56 -12.83 -13.33 3.65
C ASP A 56 -12.15 -14.68 3.98
N ILE A 57 -10.89 -14.85 3.60
CA ILE A 57 -10.11 -16.07 3.87
C ILE A 57 -9.47 -16.09 5.27
N CYS A 58 -9.60 -15.03 6.08
CA CYS A 58 -8.95 -14.93 7.38
C CYS A 58 -9.40 -16.03 8.35
N SER A 59 -10.69 -16.39 8.31
CA SER A 59 -11.26 -17.44 9.18
C SER A 59 -10.58 -18.79 8.96
N ASP A 60 -10.18 -19.09 7.72
CA ASP A 60 -9.57 -20.36 7.33
C ASP A 60 -8.08 -20.42 7.69
N LEU A 61 -7.43 -19.28 7.91
CA LEU A 61 -5.99 -19.15 8.14
C LEU A 61 -5.61 -18.79 9.58
N ASN A 62 -6.57 -18.86 10.52
CA ASN A 62 -6.40 -18.37 11.90
C ASN A 62 -5.91 -16.91 11.94
N PHE A 63 -6.39 -16.12 10.98
CA PHE A 63 -6.15 -14.68 10.92
C PHE A 63 -7.36 -13.94 11.48
N SER A 64 -7.09 -12.80 12.09
CA SER A 64 -8.09 -11.79 12.39
C SER A 64 -7.70 -10.50 11.69
N TYR A 65 -8.66 -9.59 11.51
CA TYR A 65 -8.37 -8.28 10.94
C TYR A 65 -9.00 -7.16 11.77
N LYS A 66 -8.33 -6.00 11.80
CA LYS A 66 -8.81 -4.77 12.42
C LYS A 66 -8.86 -3.67 11.36
N LYS A 67 -9.94 -2.89 11.35
CA LYS A 67 -10.03 -1.66 10.56
C LYS A 67 -9.22 -0.56 11.24
N ALA A 68 -8.39 0.13 10.48
CA ALA A 68 -7.59 1.27 10.95
C ALA A 68 -7.64 2.41 9.93
N LYS A 69 -7.21 3.61 10.35
CA LYS A 69 -7.23 4.81 9.51
C LYS A 69 -5.83 5.23 9.10
N ALA A 70 -5.62 5.40 7.80
CA ALA A 70 -4.43 6.00 7.21
C ALA A 70 -4.74 7.47 6.89
N GLY A 71 -4.64 8.34 7.90
CA GLY A 71 -5.07 9.72 7.79
C GLY A 71 -6.54 9.93 8.15
N LEU A 72 -7.16 10.96 7.57
CA LEU A 72 -8.54 11.34 7.90
C LEU A 72 -9.59 10.51 7.14
N THR A 73 -9.29 10.14 5.89
CA THR A 73 -10.32 9.68 4.93
C THR A 73 -10.14 8.25 4.45
N TRP A 74 -8.97 7.64 4.63
CA TRP A 74 -8.69 6.29 4.13
C TRP A 74 -8.70 5.27 5.26
N ASP A 75 -9.62 4.31 5.16
CA ASP A 75 -9.61 3.11 6.00
C ASP A 75 -8.74 2.04 5.32
N TYR A 76 -8.08 1.21 6.12
CA TYR A 76 -7.33 0.04 5.67
C TYR A 76 -7.48 -1.11 6.68
N LEU A 77 -7.18 -2.33 6.22
CA LEU A 77 -7.17 -3.50 7.08
C LEU A 77 -5.77 -3.83 7.61
N GLN A 78 -5.71 -4.09 8.91
CA GLN A 78 -4.58 -4.66 9.61
C GLN A 78 -4.85 -6.15 9.84
N PHE A 79 -4.01 -7.03 9.30
CA PHE A 79 -4.18 -8.47 9.45
C PHE A 79 -3.27 -9.00 10.55
N ILE A 80 -3.81 -9.86 11.40
CA ILE A 80 -3.17 -10.38 12.60
C ILE A 80 -3.23 -11.91 12.56
N GLN A 81 -2.07 -12.55 12.58
CA GLN A 81 -1.97 -13.98 12.77
C GLN A 81 -2.06 -14.32 14.26
N GLY A 82 -3.10 -15.07 14.67
CA GLY A 82 -3.43 -15.30 16.07
C GLY A 82 -2.30 -15.95 16.88
N ASP A 83 -1.72 -17.03 16.38
CA ASP A 83 -0.76 -17.84 17.14
C ASP A 83 0.61 -17.17 17.31
N THR A 84 1.08 -16.51 16.25
CA THR A 84 2.42 -15.91 16.19
C THR A 84 2.43 -14.42 16.52
N LYS A 85 1.24 -13.82 16.66
CA LYS A 85 1.02 -12.38 16.89
C LYS A 85 1.77 -11.53 15.85
N LYS A 86 1.79 -12.00 14.61
CA LYS A 86 2.35 -11.27 13.46
C LYS A 86 1.29 -10.35 12.89
N LEU A 87 1.62 -9.07 12.77
CA LEU A 87 0.82 -8.04 12.13
C LEU A 87 1.32 -7.86 10.70
N PHE A 88 0.43 -7.77 9.71
CA PHE A 88 0.84 -7.42 8.35
C PHE A 88 -0.17 -6.53 7.63
N LEU A 89 0.34 -5.77 6.66
CA LEU A 89 -0.43 -4.91 5.76
C LEU A 89 -0.16 -5.25 4.31
N ILE A 90 -1.06 -4.81 3.45
CA ILE A 90 -0.92 -4.96 2.01
C ILE A 90 -0.93 -3.57 1.37
N LYS A 91 0.03 -3.32 0.49
CA LYS A 91 0.15 -2.03 -0.20
C LYS A 91 0.45 -2.22 -1.67
N ASN A 92 0.03 -1.26 -2.49
CA ASN A 92 0.52 -1.19 -3.86
C ASN A 92 2.00 -0.75 -3.85
N ALA A 93 2.86 -1.48 -4.54
CA ALA A 93 4.29 -1.21 -4.67
C ALA A 93 4.56 0.17 -5.31
N ALA A 94 3.67 0.65 -6.17
CA ALA A 94 3.76 1.98 -6.77
C ALA A 94 3.71 3.11 -5.73
N TYR A 95 3.24 2.86 -4.50
CA TYR A 95 3.18 3.84 -3.42
C TYR A 95 4.02 3.44 -2.20
N PHE A 96 4.99 2.55 -2.39
CA PHE A 96 5.84 2.04 -1.31
C PHE A 96 7.33 2.20 -1.67
N ASN A 97 8.08 2.86 -0.79
CA ASN A 97 9.52 3.02 -0.92
C ASN A 97 10.24 2.14 0.11
N GLU A 98 10.92 1.09 -0.35
CA GLU A 98 11.67 0.20 0.54
C GLU A 98 12.84 0.88 1.26
N ASN A 99 13.47 1.90 0.66
CA ASN A 99 14.59 2.63 1.27
C ASN A 99 14.13 3.74 2.22
N SER A 100 12.82 4.02 2.27
CA SER A 100 12.24 5.03 3.15
C SER A 100 10.76 4.75 3.38
N PHE A 101 10.45 3.64 4.06
CA PHE A 101 9.07 3.15 4.15
C PHE A 101 8.16 4.09 4.95
N SER A 102 8.75 4.89 5.86
CA SER A 102 7.99 5.86 6.65
C SER A 102 7.70 7.17 5.93
N GLN A 103 8.42 7.52 4.85
CA GLN A 103 8.25 8.80 4.20
C GLN A 103 7.34 8.68 2.99
N ALA A 104 6.36 9.59 2.89
CA ALA A 104 5.70 9.83 1.62
C ALA A 104 6.66 10.52 0.67
N ILE A 105 6.70 10.04 -0.57
CA ILE A 105 7.34 10.75 -1.67
C ILE A 105 6.52 12.01 -1.94
N LEU A 106 7.06 13.16 -1.50
CA LEU A 106 6.48 14.48 -1.74
C LEU A 106 7.08 15.07 -3.03
N PRO A 107 6.29 15.75 -3.87
CA PRO A 107 6.78 16.38 -5.10
C PRO A 107 7.78 17.52 -4.86
N ASN A 108 7.86 18.09 -3.65
CA ASN A 108 8.80 19.14 -3.30
C ASN A 108 9.85 18.67 -2.29
N LYS A 109 11.14 18.84 -2.64
CA LYS A 109 12.33 18.60 -1.81
C LYS A 109 12.48 19.63 -0.66
N GLY A 110 11.38 19.99 -0.01
CA GLY A 110 11.35 20.97 1.07
C GLY A 110 11.40 20.29 2.44
N ASN A 111 12.55 20.38 3.10
CA ASN A 111 12.82 20.04 4.51
C ASN A 111 12.33 18.65 4.99
N ASN A 112 13.26 17.68 4.95
CA ASN A 112 13.20 16.35 5.54
C ASN A 112 13.09 16.39 7.09
N LYS A 113 11.97 16.85 7.64
CA LYS A 113 11.58 16.42 8.99
C LYS A 113 11.01 15.01 8.85
N ILE A 114 11.56 14.05 9.59
CA ILE A 114 11.00 12.70 9.74
C ILE A 114 9.55 12.87 10.22
N ARG A 115 8.60 12.83 9.29
CA ARG A 115 7.18 12.92 9.62
C ARG A 115 6.79 11.55 10.16
N ARG A 116 6.34 11.50 11.42
CA ARG A 116 5.78 10.28 12.01
C ARG A 116 4.59 9.84 11.18
N THR A 117 4.72 8.73 10.46
CA THR A 117 3.63 8.09 9.72
C THR A 117 3.17 6.85 10.45
N TYR A 118 1.97 6.35 10.14
CA TYR A 118 1.46 5.14 10.77
C TYR A 118 2.38 3.94 10.53
N LEU A 119 3.05 3.86 9.37
CA LEU A 119 4.03 2.82 9.07
C LEU A 119 5.25 2.92 9.98
N HIS A 120 5.75 4.12 10.26
CA HIS A 120 6.81 4.34 11.24
C HIS A 120 6.38 3.84 12.63
N GLU A 121 5.16 4.19 13.05
CA GLU A 121 4.66 3.80 14.36
C GLU A 121 4.47 2.28 14.49
N LEU A 122 3.92 1.62 13.47
CA LEU A 122 3.80 0.16 13.42
C LEU A 122 5.17 -0.54 13.35
N SER A 123 6.16 0.05 12.67
CA SER A 123 7.51 -0.52 12.60
C SER A 123 8.21 -0.63 13.95
N LYS A 124 7.78 0.12 14.97
CA LYS A 124 8.33 0.01 16.33
C LYS A 124 8.07 -1.37 16.96
N ILE A 125 7.08 -2.13 16.47
CA ILE A 125 6.88 -3.54 16.86
C ILE A 125 8.15 -4.34 16.58
N ASN A 126 8.87 -4.03 15.50
CA ASN A 126 10.08 -4.73 15.09
C ASN A 126 11.35 -4.29 15.85
N LYS A 127 11.26 -3.40 16.84
CA LYS A 127 12.43 -2.85 17.54
C LYS A 127 13.30 -3.91 18.24
N LYS A 128 12.70 -5.05 18.62
CA LYS A 128 13.39 -6.16 19.30
C LYS A 128 13.91 -7.22 18.31
N LEU A 129 13.71 -7.03 17.00
CA LEU A 129 14.12 -7.99 15.99
C LEU A 129 15.55 -7.74 15.55
N GLU A 130 16.26 -8.82 15.25
CA GLU A 130 17.61 -8.77 14.69
C GLU A 130 17.52 -8.63 13.16
N PHE A 131 18.18 -7.60 12.63
CA PHE A 131 18.27 -7.30 11.21
C PHE A 131 19.68 -7.60 10.70
N SER A 132 19.79 -8.34 9.58
CA SER A 132 21.08 -8.65 8.97
C SER A 132 21.59 -7.46 8.17
N THR A 133 22.76 -6.92 8.52
CA THR A 133 23.37 -5.70 7.94
C THR A 133 23.85 -5.80 6.49
N ASN A 134 23.64 -6.93 5.81
CA ASN A 134 24.10 -7.15 4.43
C ASN A 134 23.10 -6.60 3.40
N HIS A 135 22.77 -5.31 3.48
CA HIS A 135 21.97 -4.67 2.44
C HIS A 135 22.86 -4.15 1.31
N GLN A 136 22.81 -4.82 0.16
CA GLN A 136 23.22 -4.22 -1.11
C GLN A 136 22.11 -3.25 -1.52
N GLN A 137 22.43 -1.96 -1.56
CA GLN A 137 21.54 -0.94 -2.11
C GLN A 137 21.31 -1.25 -3.59
N VAL A 138 20.08 -1.62 -3.95
CA VAL A 138 19.67 -1.66 -5.35
C VAL A 138 19.15 -0.28 -5.69
N GLU A 139 19.90 0.45 -6.52
CA GLU A 139 19.45 1.72 -7.08
C GLU A 139 18.24 1.47 -7.99
N ASN A 140 17.03 1.69 -7.48
CA ASN A 140 15.84 1.75 -8.31
C ASN A 140 15.72 3.16 -8.91
N PRO A 141 15.47 3.29 -10.22
CA PRO A 141 15.25 4.59 -10.84
C PRO A 141 14.02 5.24 -10.22
N SER A 142 14.16 6.50 -9.83
CA SER A 142 13.15 7.31 -9.16
C SER A 142 11.84 7.39 -9.97
N ARG A 143 10.88 6.50 -9.71
CA ARG A 143 9.49 6.68 -10.14
C ARG A 143 8.85 7.70 -9.18
N GLN A 144 8.44 8.84 -9.74
CA GLN A 144 7.67 9.85 -9.01
C GLN A 144 6.28 9.30 -8.74
N SER A 145 6.05 8.79 -7.54
CA SER A 145 4.73 8.45 -7.05
C SER A 145 4.34 9.44 -5.95
N ILE A 146 3.20 10.12 -6.10
CA ILE A 146 2.67 10.98 -5.05
C ILE A 146 1.94 10.09 -4.05
N GLN A 147 2.48 9.97 -2.83
CA GLN A 147 1.76 9.39 -1.71
C GLN A 147 1.07 10.52 -0.95
N LEU A 148 -0.25 10.46 -0.78
CA LEU A 148 -0.94 11.30 0.20
C LEU A 148 -0.53 10.85 1.62
N SER A 149 0.52 11.45 2.18
CA SER A 149 0.73 11.41 3.63
C SER A 149 -0.21 12.38 4.30
N PHE A 150 -1.17 11.84 5.04
CA PHE A 150 -1.96 12.63 5.95
C PHE A 150 -1.27 12.68 7.32
N LYS A 151 -1.13 13.89 7.88
CA LYS A 151 -0.69 14.08 9.25
C LYS A 151 -1.64 13.34 10.18
N ILE A 152 -1.07 12.56 11.09
CA ILE A 152 -1.83 11.93 12.16
C ILE A 152 -1.88 12.93 13.32
N SER A 153 -3.05 13.08 13.95
CA SER A 153 -3.15 13.83 15.21
C SER A 153 -2.43 13.03 16.29
N GLU A 154 -1.45 13.63 16.97
CA GLU A 154 -0.58 12.93 17.94
C GLU A 154 -1.37 12.29 19.10
N ASP A 155 -2.53 12.83 19.44
CA ASP A 155 -3.33 12.41 20.60
C ASP A 155 -4.09 11.08 20.42
N LEU A 156 -4.37 10.62 19.20
CA LEU A 156 -5.16 9.40 18.96
C LEU A 156 -4.32 8.11 18.90
N VAL A 157 -3.00 8.24 18.90
CA VAL A 157 -2.08 7.11 18.62
C VAL A 157 -1.23 6.73 19.83
N GLN A 158 -0.99 7.65 20.76
CA GLN A 158 -0.03 7.45 21.85
C GLN A 158 -0.46 6.35 22.85
N ASP A 159 -1.74 6.26 23.20
CA ASP A 159 -2.26 5.26 24.15
C ASP A 159 -2.36 3.86 23.53
N ASP A 160 -2.67 3.78 22.24
CA ASP A 160 -2.77 2.52 21.51
C ASP A 160 -1.36 1.89 21.30
N LEU A 161 -0.34 2.69 20.97
CA LEU A 161 0.98 2.18 20.53
C LEU A 161 1.81 1.46 21.58
N ASN A 162 1.75 1.88 22.84
CA ASN A 162 2.44 1.18 23.92
C ASN A 162 1.83 -0.22 24.12
N HIS A 163 0.51 -0.33 23.94
CA HIS A 163 -0.19 -1.61 23.96
C HIS A 163 0.15 -2.47 22.73
N PHE A 164 0.29 -1.87 21.54
CA PHE A 164 0.70 -2.59 20.31
C PHE A 164 2.06 -3.30 20.44
N GLN A 165 3.05 -2.69 21.11
CA GLN A 165 4.37 -3.32 21.31
C GLN A 165 4.35 -4.52 22.27
N GLU A 166 3.32 -4.64 23.10
CA GLU A 166 3.13 -5.78 24.01
C GLU A 166 2.25 -6.88 23.38
N LEU A 167 1.37 -6.50 22.45
CA LEU A 167 0.43 -7.40 21.79
C LEU A 167 1.03 -8.14 20.58
N TYR A 168 1.97 -7.53 19.87
CA TYR A 168 2.50 -8.06 18.61
C TYR A 168 4.01 -8.27 18.65
N ASN A 169 4.46 -9.33 17.98
CA ASN A 169 5.87 -9.71 17.94
C ASN A 169 6.59 -9.16 16.69
N GLU A 170 5.89 -9.14 15.56
CA GLU A 170 6.45 -8.78 14.26
C GLU A 170 5.43 -7.99 13.46
N PHE A 171 5.92 -7.01 12.71
CA PHE A 171 5.17 -6.21 11.75
C PHE A 171 5.75 -6.37 10.35
N HIS A 172 4.92 -6.78 9.41
CA HIS A 172 5.29 -7.11 8.03
C HIS A 172 4.53 -6.24 7.03
N ILE A 173 5.11 -6.04 5.85
CA ILE A 173 4.46 -5.35 4.74
C ILE A 173 4.55 -6.25 3.52
N LEU A 174 3.40 -6.60 2.97
CA LEU A 174 3.29 -7.22 1.66
C LEU A 174 2.99 -6.13 0.63
N THR A 175 3.68 -6.17 -0.50
CA THR A 175 3.36 -5.29 -1.63
C THR A 175 2.99 -6.06 -2.87
N TYR A 176 2.07 -5.51 -3.65
CA TYR A 176 1.74 -5.99 -4.99
C TYR A 176 2.08 -4.94 -6.03
N GLU A 177 2.68 -5.36 -7.14
CA GLU A 177 3.02 -4.51 -8.29
C GLU A 177 2.10 -4.84 -9.46
N ILE A 178 1.66 -3.80 -10.15
CA ILE A 178 0.92 -3.91 -11.40
C ILE A 178 1.88 -3.52 -12.53
N ASP A 179 2.02 -4.38 -13.53
CA ASP A 179 2.87 -4.10 -14.70
C ASP A 179 2.19 -3.21 -15.75
N ASP A 180 2.90 -2.96 -16.85
CA ASP A 180 2.42 -2.16 -17.98
C ASP A 180 1.26 -2.83 -18.73
N ALA A 181 1.03 -4.14 -18.53
CA ALA A 181 -0.13 -4.87 -19.04
C ALA A 181 -1.32 -4.84 -18.07
N PHE A 182 -1.24 -4.03 -17.01
CA PHE A 182 -2.20 -3.90 -15.93
C PHE A 182 -2.45 -5.18 -15.13
N GLN A 183 -1.47 -6.10 -15.08
CA GLN A 183 -1.58 -7.38 -14.38
C GLN A 183 -0.77 -7.35 -13.09
N ILE A 184 -1.17 -8.15 -12.09
CA ILE A 184 -0.35 -8.35 -10.89
C ILE A 184 0.90 -9.15 -11.31
N SER A 185 2.05 -8.48 -11.32
CA SER A 185 3.30 -9.05 -11.84
C SER A 185 4.26 -9.47 -10.73
N LYS A 186 4.17 -8.82 -9.57
CA LYS A 186 5.11 -9.04 -8.47
C LYS A 186 4.43 -8.91 -7.12
N ILE A 187 4.71 -9.85 -6.22
CA ILE A 187 4.30 -9.78 -4.82
C ILE A 187 5.52 -9.98 -3.93
N MET A 188 5.74 -9.03 -3.04
CA MET A 188 6.97 -8.89 -2.28
C MET A 188 6.67 -8.80 -0.80
N HIS A 189 7.49 -9.46 0.01
CA HIS A 189 7.35 -9.46 1.46
C HIS A 189 8.51 -8.73 2.09
N TYR A 190 8.18 -7.76 2.95
CA TYR A 190 9.11 -6.86 3.60
C TYR A 190 8.94 -6.83 5.13
N LEU A 191 10.04 -6.58 5.82
CA LEU A 191 10.12 -6.32 7.25
C LEU A 191 10.72 -4.93 7.49
N PRO A 192 9.92 -3.92 7.87
CA PRO A 192 10.41 -2.57 8.14
C PRO A 192 11.27 -2.51 9.41
N ASN A 193 12.44 -1.90 9.30
CA ASN A 193 13.33 -1.64 10.43
C ASN A 193 13.14 -0.19 10.94
N PRO A 194 12.66 0.00 12.18
CA PRO A 194 12.47 1.34 12.75
C PRO A 194 13.77 2.12 12.95
N GLY A 195 14.93 1.45 13.01
CA GLY A 195 16.22 2.08 13.31
C GLY A 195 16.87 2.79 12.12
N ASP A 196 16.70 2.29 10.90
CA ASP A 196 17.33 2.82 9.68
C ASP A 196 16.30 3.28 8.62
N ASN A 197 15.00 3.08 8.87
CA ASN A 197 13.91 3.41 7.96
C ASN A 197 13.91 2.62 6.64
N ILE A 198 14.59 1.46 6.61
CA ILE A 198 14.63 0.54 5.47
C ILE A 198 13.67 -0.62 5.71
N ALA A 199 12.94 -1.02 4.66
CA ALA A 199 12.13 -2.22 4.65
C ALA A 199 12.92 -3.38 4.02
N TYR A 200 13.35 -4.31 4.86
CA TYR A 200 14.19 -5.43 4.45
C TYR A 200 13.35 -6.46 3.70
N ARG A 201 13.76 -6.83 2.49
CA ARG A 201 13.09 -7.87 1.71
C ARG A 201 13.28 -9.23 2.39
N ILE A 202 12.16 -9.87 2.70
CA ILE A 202 12.07 -11.18 3.35
C ILE A 202 11.89 -12.28 2.32
N ASP A 203 10.91 -12.12 1.42
CA ASP A 203 10.63 -13.13 0.39
C ASP A 203 10.13 -12.53 -0.92
N ASN A 204 10.26 -13.31 -1.98
CA ASN A 204 9.63 -13.06 -3.27
C ASN A 204 8.50 -14.07 -3.47
N LEU A 205 7.27 -13.60 -3.30
CA LEU A 205 6.08 -14.44 -3.40
C LEU A 205 5.54 -14.53 -4.83
N SER A 206 6.15 -13.80 -5.79
CA SER A 206 5.70 -13.73 -7.19
C SER A 206 5.63 -15.10 -7.88
N LYS A 207 6.41 -16.09 -7.42
CA LYS A 207 6.36 -17.48 -7.89
C LYS A 207 5.00 -18.17 -7.70
N TYR A 208 4.14 -17.65 -6.83
CA TYR A 208 2.81 -18.20 -6.57
C TYR A 208 1.71 -17.48 -7.36
N ILE A 209 2.05 -16.43 -8.11
CA ILE A 209 1.08 -15.72 -8.94
C ILE A 209 0.63 -16.66 -10.06
N SER A 210 -0.68 -16.86 -10.16
CA SER A 210 -1.33 -17.63 -11.21
C SER A 210 -2.68 -16.99 -11.51
N GLY A 211 -3.07 -16.92 -12.79
CA GLY A 211 -4.38 -16.39 -13.19
C GLY A 211 -4.51 -14.85 -13.14
N ALA A 212 -3.40 -14.11 -13.12
CA ALA A 212 -3.42 -12.64 -13.15
C ALA A 212 -3.64 -12.04 -14.56
N GLU A 213 -3.71 -12.88 -15.60
CA GLU A 213 -3.73 -12.48 -17.01
C GLU A 213 -5.03 -11.79 -17.46
N LEU A 214 -4.96 -10.52 -17.81
CA LEU A 214 -6.11 -9.77 -18.32
C LEU A 214 -6.31 -9.96 -19.83
N THR A 215 -7.57 -10.02 -20.24
CA THR A 215 -8.02 -9.91 -21.62
C THR A 215 -7.82 -8.48 -22.15
N ASP A 216 -7.77 -8.31 -23.46
CA ASP A 216 -7.52 -6.99 -24.06
C ASP A 216 -8.65 -5.99 -23.76
N ASN A 217 -9.90 -6.48 -23.70
CA ASN A 217 -11.05 -5.67 -23.30
C ASN A 217 -10.95 -5.18 -21.84
N GLU A 218 -10.47 -6.02 -20.91
CA GLU A 218 -10.24 -5.60 -19.53
C GLU A 218 -9.15 -4.52 -19.45
N LYS A 219 -8.06 -4.69 -20.20
CA LYS A 219 -6.94 -3.74 -20.23
C LYS A 219 -7.36 -2.35 -20.73
N GLU A 220 -8.16 -2.30 -21.79
CA GLU A 220 -8.65 -1.04 -22.36
C GLU A 220 -9.47 -0.22 -21.34
N ILE A 221 -10.28 -0.89 -20.52
CA ILE A 221 -11.14 -0.25 -19.51
C ILE A 221 -10.35 0.24 -18.28
N ILE A 222 -9.27 -0.47 -17.93
CA ILE A 222 -8.42 -0.15 -16.78
C ILE A 222 -7.41 0.94 -17.13
N ALA A 223 -6.98 1.00 -18.39
CA ALA A 223 -6.09 2.03 -18.88
C ALA A 223 -6.64 3.42 -18.55
N PRO A 224 -5.79 4.36 -18.09
CA PRO A 224 -6.23 5.73 -17.85
C PRO A 224 -6.77 6.32 -19.15
N ASP A 225 -7.96 6.95 -19.09
CA ASP A 225 -8.59 7.60 -20.24
C ASP A 225 -7.66 8.68 -20.81
N THR A 226 -6.90 8.36 -21.86
CA THR A 226 -6.16 9.33 -22.69
C THR A 226 -7.07 10.06 -23.67
N ASN A 227 -8.40 9.92 -23.53
CA ASN A 227 -9.36 10.60 -24.39
C ASN A 227 -9.32 12.12 -24.13
N ASN A 228 -8.69 12.82 -25.09
CA ASN A 228 -8.50 14.27 -25.26
C ASN A 228 -9.78 15.15 -25.28
N ASN A 229 -10.87 14.71 -24.65
CA ASN A 229 -12.11 15.50 -24.51
C ASN A 229 -12.29 16.11 -23.11
N LEU A 230 -11.29 15.97 -22.23
CA LEU A 230 -11.19 16.80 -21.04
C LEU A 230 -10.70 18.18 -21.50
N ILE A 231 -11.65 19.10 -21.67
CA ILE A 231 -11.33 20.52 -21.85
C ILE A 231 -10.52 20.95 -20.63
N ASP A 232 -9.35 21.53 -20.85
CA ASP A 232 -8.49 22.05 -19.79
C ASP A 232 -9.29 23.08 -18.97
N PRO A 233 -9.42 22.94 -17.64
CA PRO A 233 -10.04 23.96 -16.79
C PRO A 233 -9.43 25.35 -16.97
N ALA A 234 -8.17 25.45 -17.43
CA ALA A 234 -7.51 26.69 -17.80
C ALA A 234 -8.13 27.37 -19.03
N GLU A 235 -8.83 26.66 -19.91
CA GLU A 235 -9.59 27.25 -21.03
C GLU A 235 -10.86 27.99 -20.57
N TYR A 236 -11.34 27.73 -19.35
CA TYR A 236 -12.53 28.39 -18.78
C TYR A 236 -12.23 29.39 -17.65
N ASP A 237 -10.96 29.71 -17.40
CA ASP A 237 -10.55 30.61 -16.31
C ASP A 237 -11.08 30.16 -14.92
N ILE A 238 -11.36 28.87 -14.77
CA ILE A 238 -11.78 28.24 -13.50
C ILE A 238 -10.53 27.66 -12.84
N GLY A 239 -9.55 28.51 -12.60
CA GLY A 239 -8.39 28.18 -11.79
C GLY A 239 -8.73 28.21 -10.31
N ILE A 240 -8.20 27.27 -9.53
CA ILE A 240 -8.10 27.44 -8.08
C ILE A 240 -7.14 28.62 -7.89
N PHE A 241 -7.65 29.78 -7.46
CA PHE A 241 -6.81 30.90 -7.04
C PHE A 241 -5.82 30.38 -5.99
N GLN A 242 -4.54 30.31 -6.36
CA GLN A 242 -3.50 30.24 -5.35
C GLN A 242 -3.52 31.60 -4.68
N ASP A 243 -3.88 31.64 -3.40
CA ASP A 243 -3.69 32.84 -2.60
C ASP A 243 -2.20 33.18 -2.65
N ASP A 244 -1.85 34.18 -3.46
CA ASP A 244 -0.54 34.80 -3.46
C ASP A 244 -0.27 35.25 -2.03
N GLN A 245 0.70 34.61 -1.38
CA GLN A 245 1.22 35.12 -0.12
C GLN A 245 1.89 36.45 -0.44
N GLU A 246 1.17 37.55 -0.16
CA GLU A 246 1.74 38.89 -0.07
C GLU A 246 2.96 38.84 0.86
N GLU A 247 4.15 38.95 0.26
CA GLU A 247 5.35 39.42 0.94
C GLU A 247 5.03 40.77 1.58
N LYS A 248 4.86 40.79 2.91
CA LYS A 248 4.98 42.02 3.68
C LYS A 248 6.39 42.10 4.23
N ASN A 249 7.13 43.05 3.64
CA ASN A 249 8.38 43.65 4.12
C ASN A 249 8.38 43.94 5.62
#